data_AF-A0A7C5VBA0-F1
#
_entry.id   AF-A0A7C5VBA0-F1
#
_cell.length_a   1.000
_cell.length_b   1.000
_cell.length_c   1.000
_cell.angle_alpha   90.00
_cell.angle_beta   90.00
_cell.angle_gamma   90.00
#
_symmetry.space_group_name_H-M   'P 1'
#
loop_
_entity.id
_entity.type
_entity.pdbx_description
1 polymer ?
#
loop_
_entity_poly.entity_id
_entity_poly.type
_entity_poly.pdbx_seq_one_letter_code
_entity_poly.pdbx_strand_id
1 'polypeptide(L)'
;MRIIAGLAAILLLGWAVAGCLEPQQYDVEGEGMIRFVPLEGGFYGIITETGKYDPVNLPDEFRQDSLRVYFKGNLVKERVSFHMWGNLLELKEIRRLERKPRK
;
A
#
# COMPACT_ATOMS: atom_id res chain seq x y z
N MET A 1 44.00 49.26 7.05
CA MET A 1 42.69 49.41 6.36
C MET A 1 42.37 48.07 5.70
N ARG A 2 41.19 47.41 5.79
CA ARG A 2 39.86 47.75 6.39
C ARG A 2 39.27 49.09 5.92
N ILE A 3 38.06 49.21 5.35
CA ILE A 3 36.97 48.25 5.00
C ILE A 3 36.49 48.61 3.54
N ILE A 4 35.42 48.13 2.89
CA ILE A 4 34.17 47.42 3.30
C ILE A 4 34.01 46.09 2.52
N ALA A 5 32.94 45.90 1.73
CA ALA A 5 32.63 44.73 0.89
C ALA A 5 31.83 45.18 -0.36
N GLY A 6 31.77 44.35 -1.41
CA GLY A 6 31.03 44.63 -2.65
C GLY A 6 30.51 43.35 -3.32
N LEU A 7 29.18 43.18 -3.32
CA LEU A 7 28.44 41.98 -3.70
C LEU A 7 28.77 41.41 -5.10
N ALA A 8 29.37 40.23 -5.14
CA ALA A 8 29.29 39.28 -6.26
C ALA A 8 28.65 37.97 -5.75
N ALA A 9 27.32 37.99 -5.60
CA ALA A 9 26.60 37.00 -4.82
C ALA A 9 26.43 35.65 -5.55
N ILE A 10 27.26 34.67 -5.15
CA ILE A 10 26.97 33.23 -5.08
C ILE A 10 26.06 32.70 -6.22
N LEU A 11 26.62 32.59 -7.43
CA LEU A 11 25.99 31.90 -8.58
C LEU A 11 26.04 30.35 -8.44
N LEU A 12 25.99 29.85 -7.20
CA LEU A 12 26.13 28.45 -6.78
C LEU A 12 25.09 28.08 -5.72
N LEU A 13 23.84 28.50 -5.93
CA LEU A 13 22.69 28.22 -5.06
C LEU A 13 21.51 27.59 -5.84
N GLY A 14 21.80 27.03 -7.02
CA GLY A 14 20.81 26.47 -7.97
C GLY A 14 20.71 24.93 -8.00
N TRP A 15 21.39 24.22 -7.10
CA TRP A 15 21.34 22.76 -6.98
C TRP A 15 21.05 22.33 -5.52
N ALA A 16 20.56 21.10 -5.34
CA ALA A 16 20.37 20.42 -4.06
C ALA A 16 19.25 20.90 -3.09
N VAL A 17 18.19 21.56 -3.58
CA VAL A 17 16.85 21.50 -2.92
C VAL A 17 15.73 21.02 -3.85
N ALA A 18 16.09 20.36 -4.96
CA ALA A 18 15.21 19.38 -5.60
C ALA A 18 15.18 18.09 -4.76
N GLY A 19 14.76 18.22 -3.50
CA GLY A 19 14.41 17.09 -2.65
C GLY A 19 13.08 16.53 -3.12
N CYS A 20 13.10 15.82 -4.25
CA CYS A 20 11.94 15.12 -4.76
C CYS A 20 11.41 14.20 -3.66
N LEU A 21 10.18 14.44 -3.23
CA LEU A 21 9.41 13.50 -2.42
C LEU A 21 9.10 12.29 -3.31
N GLU A 22 10.08 11.40 -3.44
CA GLU A 22 9.90 10.13 -4.12
C GLU A 22 8.85 9.33 -3.33
N PRO A 23 7.68 9.04 -3.93
CA PRO A 23 6.57 8.46 -3.19
C PRO A 23 7.00 7.07 -2.73
N GLN A 24 7.08 6.87 -1.40
CA GLN A 24 7.45 5.57 -0.84
C GLN A 24 6.33 4.56 -1.12
N GLN A 25 6.46 3.87 -2.25
CA GLN A 25 5.61 2.75 -2.63
C GLN A 25 5.93 1.57 -1.71
N TYR A 26 5.14 1.41 -0.65
CA TYR A 26 5.26 0.26 0.25
C TYR A 26 4.60 -0.96 -0.41
N ASP A 27 5.38 -1.69 -1.21
CA ASP A 27 5.02 -3.03 -1.66
C ASP A 27 4.85 -3.98 -0.44
N VAL A 28 3.80 -4.79 -0.47
CA VAL A 28 3.50 -5.83 0.52
C VAL A 28 3.06 -7.10 -0.19
N GLU A 29 3.49 -8.25 0.33
CA GLU A 29 3.06 -9.57 -0.12
C GLU A 29 2.93 -10.54 1.05
N GLY A 30 2.16 -11.61 0.87
CA GLY A 30 2.01 -12.64 1.89
C GLY A 30 0.86 -13.61 1.63
N GLU A 31 0.65 -14.52 2.58
CA GLU A 31 -0.53 -15.40 2.61
C GLU A 31 -1.62 -14.79 3.50
N GLY A 32 -2.88 -14.96 3.10
CA GLY A 32 -4.04 -14.47 3.85
C GLY A 32 -5.30 -15.26 3.57
N MET A 33 -6.39 -14.83 4.22
CA MET A 33 -7.73 -15.37 4.06
C MET A 33 -8.68 -14.24 3.66
N ILE A 34 -9.39 -14.43 2.56
CA ILE A 34 -10.51 -13.56 2.17
C ILE A 34 -11.61 -13.69 3.22
N ARG A 35 -12.13 -12.55 3.68
CA ARG A 35 -13.25 -12.47 4.61
C ARG A 35 -14.27 -11.44 4.17
N PHE A 36 -15.55 -11.79 4.26
CA PHE A 36 -16.62 -10.82 4.15
C PHE A 36 -16.68 -9.96 5.42
N VAL A 37 -16.80 -8.65 5.26
CA VAL A 37 -16.82 -7.67 6.35
C VAL A 37 -18.13 -6.89 6.28
N PRO A 38 -19.06 -7.08 7.24
CA PRO A 38 -20.40 -6.48 7.21
C PRO A 38 -20.40 -5.03 7.75
N LEU A 39 -19.60 -4.15 7.14
CA LEU A 39 -19.57 -2.70 7.38
C LEU A 39 -19.84 -1.97 6.06
N GLU A 40 -20.37 -0.73 6.10
CA GLU A 40 -20.60 0.12 4.92
C GLU A 40 -21.40 -0.55 3.78
N GLY A 41 -22.32 -1.48 4.11
CA GLY A 41 -23.10 -2.26 3.13
C GLY A 41 -22.47 -3.60 2.72
N GLY A 42 -21.21 -3.85 3.06
CA GLY A 42 -20.55 -5.16 2.96
C GLY A 42 -19.49 -5.25 1.87
N PHE A 43 -18.25 -5.56 2.27
CA PHE A 43 -17.10 -5.70 1.37
C PHE A 43 -16.28 -6.97 1.67
N TYR A 44 -15.23 -7.23 0.87
CA TYR A 44 -14.30 -8.35 1.07
C TYR A 44 -12.89 -7.84 1.35
N GLY A 45 -12.33 -8.22 2.49
CA GLY A 45 -10.97 -7.89 2.90
C GLY A 45 -10.06 -9.12 2.99
N ILE A 46 -8.74 -8.90 3.02
CA ILE A 46 -7.74 -9.95 3.28
C ILE A 46 -7.28 -9.82 4.74
N ILE A 47 -7.39 -10.91 5.50
CA ILE A 47 -6.85 -11.01 6.86
C ILE A 47 -5.60 -11.91 6.84
N THR A 48 -4.51 -11.43 7.43
CA THR A 48 -3.26 -12.17 7.64
C THR A 48 -2.97 -12.34 9.12
N GLU A 49 -1.89 -13.03 9.47
CA GLU A 49 -1.39 -13.09 10.86
C GLU A 49 -0.85 -11.73 11.35
N THR A 50 -0.45 -10.85 10.42
CA THR A 50 0.17 -9.55 10.69
C THR A 50 -0.81 -8.37 10.65
N GLY A 51 -2.00 -8.52 10.06
CA GLY A 51 -2.94 -7.42 9.93
C GLY A 51 -4.13 -7.66 9.00
N LYS A 52 -4.66 -6.56 8.48
CA LYS A 52 -5.85 -6.48 7.62
C LYS A 52 -5.55 -5.58 6.43
N TYR A 53 -5.99 -5.99 5.25
CA TYR A 53 -5.82 -5.27 4.00
C TYR A 53 -7.15 -5.15 3.27
N ASP A 54 -7.45 -3.95 2.79
CA ASP A 54 -8.68 -3.54 2.12
C ASP A 54 -8.40 -3.38 0.61
N PRO A 55 -8.62 -4.43 -0.20
CA PRO A 55 -8.20 -4.48 -1.59
C PRO A 55 -9.13 -3.67 -2.51
N VAL A 56 -8.65 -2.53 -3.03
CA VAL A 56 -9.46 -1.61 -3.86
C VAL A 56 -9.85 -2.18 -5.23
N ASN A 57 -9.21 -3.28 -5.64
CA ASN A 57 -9.32 -3.90 -6.96
C ASN A 57 -9.42 -5.45 -6.88
N LEU A 58 -10.03 -6.00 -5.83
CA LEU A 58 -10.23 -7.45 -5.67
C LEU A 58 -11.08 -8.03 -6.82
N PRO A 59 -10.56 -8.97 -7.63
CA PRO A 59 -11.35 -9.57 -8.71
C PRO A 59 -12.51 -10.42 -8.18
N ASP A 60 -13.65 -10.45 -8.88
CA ASP A 60 -14.86 -11.12 -8.41
C ASP A 60 -14.69 -12.61 -8.12
N GLU A 61 -13.80 -13.31 -8.85
CA GLU A 61 -13.48 -14.72 -8.59
C GLU A 61 -12.81 -14.99 -7.22
N PHE A 62 -12.33 -13.93 -6.54
CA PHE A 62 -11.76 -14.00 -5.20
C PHE A 62 -12.73 -13.52 -4.11
N ARG A 63 -13.94 -13.04 -4.45
CA ARG A 63 -14.96 -12.57 -3.50
C ARG A 63 -15.73 -13.74 -2.85
N GLN A 64 -14.98 -14.66 -2.28
CA GLN A 64 -15.47 -15.86 -1.58
C GLN A 64 -14.92 -15.88 -0.16
N ASP A 65 -15.80 -15.90 0.84
CA ASP A 65 -15.36 -15.97 2.24
C ASP A 65 -14.59 -17.27 2.53
N SER A 66 -13.60 -17.18 3.42
CA SER A 66 -12.71 -18.27 3.84
C SER A 66 -11.78 -18.81 2.74
N LEU A 67 -11.75 -18.19 1.55
CA LEU A 67 -10.78 -18.50 0.49
C LEU A 67 -9.37 -18.11 0.93
N ARG A 68 -8.43 -19.07 0.92
CA ARG A 68 -7.01 -18.82 1.24
C ARG A 68 -6.27 -18.37 -0.02
N VAL A 69 -5.49 -17.29 0.10
CA VAL A 69 -4.82 -16.63 -1.04
C VAL A 69 -3.38 -16.26 -0.71
N TYR A 70 -2.53 -16.21 -1.73
CA TYR A 70 -1.32 -15.40 -1.74
C TYR A 70 -1.63 -14.12 -2.51
N PHE A 71 -1.10 -12.99 -2.03
CA PHE A 71 -1.30 -11.68 -2.64
C PHE A 71 0.00 -10.87 -2.65
N LYS A 72 0.06 -9.90 -3.57
CA LYS A 72 1.11 -8.88 -3.66
C LYS A 72 0.50 -7.56 -4.14
N GLY A 73 0.91 -6.42 -3.58
CA GLY A 73 0.34 -5.12 -3.95
C GLY A 73 0.97 -3.90 -3.26
N ASN A 74 0.50 -2.70 -3.64
CA ASN A 74 0.90 -1.41 -3.06
C ASN A 74 0.02 -1.06 -1.85
N LEU A 75 0.60 -0.54 -0.76
CA LEU A 75 -0.18 0.16 0.27
C LEU A 75 -0.48 1.61 -0.14
N VAL A 76 -1.77 1.95 -0.26
CA VAL A 76 -2.23 3.27 -0.75
C VAL A 76 -2.40 4.25 0.41
N LYS A 77 -1.28 4.72 0.99
CA LYS A 77 -1.28 5.58 2.20
C LYS A 77 -1.88 6.98 2.01
N GLU A 78 -1.93 7.50 0.80
CA GLU A 78 -2.46 8.84 0.49
C GLU A 78 -3.99 8.89 0.42
N ARG A 79 -4.66 7.73 0.56
CA ARG A 79 -6.11 7.59 0.49
C ARG A 79 -6.62 7.07 1.84
N VAL A 80 -7.70 7.65 2.33
CA VAL A 80 -8.44 7.11 3.48
C VAL A 80 -9.35 5.99 2.96
N SER A 81 -9.39 4.84 3.64
CA SER A 81 -10.38 3.80 3.35
C SER A 81 -11.77 4.30 3.74
N PHE A 82 -12.74 4.22 2.82
CA PHE A 82 -14.15 4.48 3.14
C PHE A 82 -14.67 3.50 4.20
N HIS A 83 -14.17 2.27 4.23
CA HIS A 83 -14.49 1.26 5.21
C HIS A 83 -13.83 1.48 6.59
N MET A 84 -12.86 2.40 6.68
CA MET A 84 -12.04 2.67 7.87
C MET A 84 -11.42 1.39 8.49
N TRP A 85 -11.12 0.39 7.65
CA TRP A 85 -10.78 -0.97 8.07
C TRP A 85 -9.50 -1.43 7.38
N GLY A 86 -8.49 -1.83 8.15
CA GLY A 86 -7.21 -2.31 7.61
C GLY A 86 -6.41 -1.22 6.86
N ASN A 87 -5.47 -1.67 6.02
CA ASN A 87 -4.70 -0.80 5.14
C ASN A 87 -5.24 -0.90 3.71
N LEU A 88 -5.45 0.21 3.00
CA LEU A 88 -5.78 0.17 1.58
C LEU A 88 -4.67 -0.52 0.78
N LEU A 89 -5.06 -1.48 -0.05
CA LEU A 89 -4.17 -2.30 -0.86
C LEU A 89 -4.60 -2.26 -2.32
N GLU A 90 -3.68 -1.94 -3.21
CA GLU A 90 -3.85 -2.13 -4.67
C GLU A 90 -3.10 -3.39 -5.08
N LEU A 91 -3.85 -4.43 -5.44
CA LEU A 91 -3.33 -5.74 -5.82
C LEU A 91 -2.61 -5.68 -7.18
N LYS A 92 -1.38 -6.18 -7.21
CA LYS A 92 -0.57 -6.48 -8.41
C LYS A 92 -0.66 -7.96 -8.78
N GLU A 93 -0.72 -8.85 -7.78
CA GLU A 93 -0.92 -10.29 -7.94
C GLU A 93 -1.87 -10.80 -6.86
N ILE A 94 -2.77 -11.72 -7.22
CA ILE A 94 -3.52 -12.54 -6.26
C ILE A 94 -3.73 -13.94 -6.85
N ARG A 95 -3.56 -14.99 -6.04
CA ARG A 95 -3.76 -16.38 -6.46
C ARG A 95 -4.29 -17.24 -5.32
N ARG A 96 -5.10 -18.24 -5.67
CA ARG A 96 -5.69 -19.19 -4.70
C ARG A 96 -4.60 -20.11 -4.16
N LEU A 97 -4.60 -20.35 -2.85
CA LEU A 97 -3.71 -21.33 -2.22
C LEU A 97 -4.47 -22.62 -1.97
N GLU A 98 -4.18 -23.63 -2.78
CA GLU A 98 -4.74 -24.96 -2.60
C GLU A 98 -4.38 -25.53 -1.23
N ARG A 99 -5.39 -25.97 -0.49
CA ARG A 99 -5.18 -26.74 0.74
C ARG A 99 -4.69 -28.14 0.35
N LYS A 100 -3.36 -28.37 0.40
CA LYS A 100 -2.78 -29.71 0.23
C LYS A 100 -3.60 -30.73 1.05
N PRO A 101 -4.08 -31.83 0.43
CA PRO A 101 -4.83 -32.83 1.16
C PRO A 101 -3.94 -33.41 2.27
N ARG A 102 -4.50 -33.53 3.47
CA ARG A 102 -3.86 -34.32 4.53
C ARG A 102 -3.92 -35.79 4.10
N LYS A 103 -2.74 -36.39 3.95
CA LYS A 103 -2.57 -37.85 3.98
C LYS A 103 -2.72 -38.35 5.42
#